data_AF-A0A7G1KFG5-F1
#
_entry.id   AF-A0A7G1KFG5-F1
#
_cell.length_a   1.000
_cell.length_b   1.000
_cell.length_c   1.000
_cell.angle_alpha   90.00
_cell.angle_beta   90.00
_cell.angle_gamma   90.00
#
_symmetry.space_group_name_H-M   'P 1'
#
loop_
_entity.id
_entity.type
_entity.pdbx_description
1 polymer ?
#
loop_
_entity_poly.entity_id
_entity_poly.type
_entity_poly.pdbx_seq_one_letter_code
_entity_poly.pdbx_strand_id
1 'polypeptide(L)'
;MLVISVQAILEEASSIGRFDSGNIKQLPSLLEAENLRRFRQAYSTVCFLAFDAVADRAVADYVQGSTLADDSGPNILVMFTWHRPAPIVVPVSGADAGQVGEIHRGVNPSYDLLRTLFDGGKRVPRPPGLVVFGDFTESTDGVYLSLHQETTDEVRTHLRSVFADIEEIAEQTKPRKFLDALGVHWTHVGLEYDRTSARPIREWLLKGFQVARRNGGDIVGVVGGLGVLG
;
A
#
# COMPACT_ATOMS: atom_id res chain seq x y z
N MET A 1 12.24 9.13 5.91
CA MET A 1 10.80 8.82 6.01
C MET A 1 10.63 7.73 7.04
N LEU A 2 9.53 7.81 7.79
CA LEU A 2 9.18 6.81 8.78
C LEU A 2 8.10 5.89 8.19
N VAL A 3 8.30 4.58 8.32
CA VAL A 3 7.28 3.58 7.98
C VAL A 3 6.71 2.99 9.25
N ILE A 4 5.43 2.68 9.23
CA ILE A 4 4.72 2.10 10.37
C ILE A 4 4.10 0.80 9.89
N SER A 5 4.19 -0.28 10.69
CA SER A 5 3.45 -1.51 10.38
C SER A 5 1.98 -1.18 10.17
N VAL A 6 1.37 -1.71 9.10
CA VAL A 6 -0.08 -1.57 8.87
C VAL A 6 -0.86 -2.14 10.04
N GLN A 7 -0.32 -3.16 10.73
CA GLN A 7 -0.92 -3.66 11.96
C GLN A 7 -1.01 -2.57 13.03
N ALA A 8 0.07 -1.81 13.25
CA ALA A 8 0.09 -0.73 14.24
C ALA A 8 -0.83 0.44 13.83
N ILE A 9 -0.92 0.77 12.54
CA ILE A 9 -1.87 1.78 12.04
C ILE A 9 -3.33 1.34 12.30
N LEU A 10 -3.64 0.06 12.08
CA LEU A 10 -4.97 -0.50 12.37
C LEU A 10 -5.25 -0.54 13.88
N GLU A 11 -4.26 -0.87 14.70
CA GLU A 11 -4.37 -0.83 16.16
C GLU A 11 -4.70 0.58 16.63
N GLU A 12 -3.99 1.60 16.14
CA GLU A 12 -4.25 3.01 16.44
C GLU A 12 -5.67 3.42 16.04
N ALA A 13 -6.09 3.11 14.80
CA ALA A 13 -7.44 3.43 14.30
C ALA A 13 -8.56 2.71 15.10
N SER A 14 -8.27 1.53 15.66
CA SER A 14 -9.23 0.77 16.48
C SER A 14 -9.31 1.26 17.93
N SER A 15 -8.28 1.94 18.43
CA SER A 15 -8.20 2.40 19.82
C SER A 15 -9.12 3.61 20.08
N ILE A 16 -9.87 3.58 21.19
CA ILE A 16 -10.73 4.70 21.63
C ILE A 16 -9.90 5.75 22.43
N GLY A 17 -8.64 5.45 22.74
CA GLY A 17 -7.71 6.35 23.42
C GLY A 17 -6.29 6.17 22.89
N ARG A 18 -5.56 7.30 22.76
CA ARG A 18 -4.16 7.32 22.30
C ARG A 18 -3.26 6.54 23.28
N PHE A 19 -2.50 5.58 22.76
CA PHE A 19 -1.36 4.89 23.37
C PHE A 19 -1.59 3.68 24.31
N ASP A 20 -2.59 2.82 24.08
CA ASP A 20 -2.58 1.44 24.63
C ASP A 20 -2.22 0.41 23.54
N SER A 21 -0.96 0.44 23.09
CA SER A 21 -0.37 -0.65 22.29
C SER A 21 -0.35 -1.93 23.12
N GLY A 22 -1.03 -3.00 22.65
CA GLY A 22 -0.93 -4.33 23.26
C GLY A 22 -2.24 -5.05 23.60
N ASN A 23 -3.41 -4.43 23.40
CA ASN A 23 -4.68 -5.09 23.72
C ASN A 23 -5.18 -6.09 22.67
N ILE A 24 -4.68 -6.02 21.43
CA ILE A 24 -5.18 -6.87 20.35
C ILE A 24 -4.27 -8.07 20.13
N LYS A 25 -4.61 -9.17 20.80
CA LYS A 25 -3.86 -10.44 20.74
C LYS A 25 -4.03 -11.19 19.41
N GLN A 26 -4.97 -10.78 18.55
CA GLN A 26 -5.34 -11.49 17.33
C GLN A 26 -5.51 -10.53 16.15
N LEU A 27 -4.60 -10.60 15.17
CA LEU A 27 -4.67 -9.86 13.91
C LEU A 27 -6.06 -9.90 13.21
N PRO A 28 -6.81 -11.02 13.22
CA PRO A 28 -8.16 -11.05 12.65
C PRO A 28 -9.18 -10.07 13.25
N SER A 29 -9.02 -9.65 14.51
CA SER A 29 -9.94 -8.70 15.16
C SER A 29 -9.67 -7.25 14.74
N LEU A 30 -8.43 -6.92 14.33
CA LEU A 30 -8.10 -5.62 13.71
C LEU A 30 -8.83 -5.39 12.39
N LEU A 31 -9.22 -6.48 11.74
CA LEU A 31 -9.85 -6.48 10.43
C LEU A 31 -11.36 -6.71 10.51
N GLU A 32 -11.96 -6.49 11.68
CA GLU A 32 -13.42 -6.43 11.84
C GLU A 32 -13.96 -5.18 11.13
N ALA A 33 -15.19 -5.28 10.60
CA ALA A 33 -15.79 -4.23 9.79
C ALA A 33 -15.84 -2.86 10.50
N GLU A 34 -16.05 -2.85 11.82
CA GLU A 34 -16.06 -1.62 12.61
C GLU A 34 -14.68 -0.94 12.67
N ASN A 35 -13.61 -1.72 12.79
CA ASN A 35 -12.24 -1.20 12.82
C ASN A 35 -11.81 -0.71 11.43
N LEU A 36 -12.17 -1.44 10.38
CA LEU A 36 -11.94 -1.00 9.00
C LEU A 36 -12.72 0.29 8.68
N ARG A 37 -13.94 0.45 9.23
CA ARG A 37 -14.72 1.68 9.10
C ARG A 37 -14.03 2.87 9.75
N ARG A 38 -13.44 2.71 10.93
CA ARG A 38 -12.63 3.76 11.59
C ARG A 38 -11.37 4.07 10.80
N PHE A 39 -10.71 3.04 10.29
CA PHE A 39 -9.54 3.19 9.43
C PHE A 39 -9.85 4.01 8.16
N ARG A 40 -11.01 3.80 7.54
CA ARG A 40 -11.49 4.61 6.41
C ARG A 40 -11.76 6.07 6.77
N GLN A 41 -12.08 6.38 8.03
CA GLN A 41 -12.23 7.78 8.45
C GLN A 41 -10.89 8.51 8.49
N ALA A 42 -9.79 7.78 8.70
CA ALA A 42 -8.45 8.34 8.68
C ALA A 42 -7.88 8.47 7.26
N TYR A 43 -8.21 7.53 6.37
CA TYR A 43 -7.70 7.49 4.99
C TYR A 43 -8.84 7.29 4.00
N SER A 44 -9.00 8.22 3.06
CA SER A 44 -10.02 8.13 2.03
C SER A 44 -9.70 7.04 1.01
N THR A 45 -8.41 6.85 0.73
CA THR A 45 -7.91 5.89 -0.25
C THR A 45 -6.74 5.09 0.30
N VAL A 46 -6.71 3.82 -0.05
CA VAL A 46 -5.62 2.91 0.31
C VAL A 46 -5.00 2.39 -0.98
N CYS A 47 -3.69 2.44 -1.06
CA CYS A 47 -2.92 1.93 -2.17
C CYS A 47 -1.94 0.85 -1.70
N PHE A 48 -1.57 -0.06 -2.60
CA PHE A 48 -0.49 -1.01 -2.40
C PHE A 48 0.54 -0.88 -3.52
N LEU A 49 1.75 -0.47 -3.17
CA LEU A 49 2.88 -0.36 -4.08
C LEU A 49 3.61 -1.71 -4.12
N ALA A 50 3.42 -2.45 -5.21
CA ALA A 50 4.02 -3.75 -5.44
C ALA A 50 5.37 -3.58 -6.16
N PHE A 51 6.47 -3.78 -5.45
CA PHE A 51 7.82 -3.74 -6.01
C PHE A 51 8.77 -4.72 -5.29
N ASP A 52 9.85 -5.09 -5.96
CA ASP A 52 11.00 -5.80 -5.42
C ASP A 52 12.18 -4.84 -5.32
N ALA A 53 12.77 -4.72 -4.12
CA ALA A 53 13.82 -3.72 -3.88
C ALA A 53 15.10 -3.93 -4.71
N VAL A 54 15.34 -5.15 -5.19
CA VAL A 54 16.52 -5.51 -6.00
C VAL A 54 16.23 -5.36 -7.48
N ALA A 55 15.07 -5.84 -7.95
CA ALA A 55 14.68 -5.80 -9.36
C ALA A 55 14.18 -4.41 -9.79
N ASP A 56 13.48 -3.69 -8.91
CA ASP A 56 12.80 -2.43 -9.18
C ASP A 56 13.52 -1.25 -8.51
N ARG A 57 14.82 -1.11 -8.79
CA ARG A 57 15.68 -0.14 -8.09
C ARG A 57 15.15 1.29 -8.10
N ALA A 58 14.65 1.78 -9.24
CA ALA A 58 14.09 3.13 -9.33
C ALA A 58 12.93 3.37 -8.35
N VAL A 59 12.06 2.36 -8.17
CA VAL A 59 10.95 2.42 -7.21
C VAL A 59 11.47 2.30 -5.78
N ALA A 60 12.44 1.40 -5.54
CA ALA A 60 13.05 1.23 -4.24
C ALA A 60 13.76 2.52 -3.76
N ASP A 61 14.54 3.15 -4.65
CA ASP A 61 15.23 4.41 -4.41
C ASP A 61 14.24 5.55 -4.16
N TYR A 62 13.12 5.57 -4.88
CA TYR A 62 12.04 6.54 -4.65
C TYR A 62 11.45 6.41 -3.24
N VAL A 63 11.10 5.18 -2.83
CA VAL A 63 10.59 4.89 -1.48
C VAL A 63 11.61 5.27 -0.42
N GLN A 64 12.90 5.01 -0.64
CA GLN A 64 13.98 5.36 0.28
C GLN A 64 14.29 6.87 0.32
N GLY A 65 14.12 7.56 -0.81
CA GLY A 65 14.28 9.00 -0.98
C GLY A 65 13.36 9.84 -0.09
N SER A 66 12.44 9.18 0.61
CA SER A 66 11.66 9.74 1.72
C SER A 66 10.62 10.79 1.33
N THR A 67 10.29 10.91 0.04
CA THR A 67 9.28 11.85 -0.45
C THR A 67 7.92 11.20 -0.67
N LEU A 68 7.80 9.86 -0.59
CA LEU A 68 6.54 9.14 -0.84
C LEU A 68 5.39 9.67 0.02
N ALA A 69 5.64 9.95 1.30
CA ALA A 69 4.64 10.54 2.20
C ALA A 69 4.16 11.91 1.70
N ASP A 70 5.11 12.78 1.34
CA ASP A 70 4.79 14.14 0.89
C ASP A 70 4.10 14.13 -0.47
N ASP A 71 4.51 13.22 -1.36
CA ASP A 71 3.97 13.09 -2.71
C ASP A 71 2.57 12.43 -2.72
N SER A 72 2.25 11.55 -1.75
CA SER A 72 0.94 10.86 -1.68
C SER A 72 -0.15 11.69 -1.01
N GLY A 73 0.21 12.72 -0.25
CA GLY A 73 -0.76 13.51 0.51
C GLY A 73 -1.30 12.79 1.77
N PRO A 74 -2.06 13.51 2.61
CA PRO A 74 -2.51 13.02 3.91
C PRO A 74 -3.68 12.04 3.84
N ASN A 75 -4.41 12.00 2.73
CA ASN A 75 -5.63 11.21 2.59
C ASN A 75 -5.38 9.82 2.00
N ILE A 76 -4.19 9.59 1.44
CA ILE A 76 -3.80 8.33 0.82
C ILE A 76 -2.84 7.58 1.74
N LEU A 77 -3.22 6.37 2.14
CA LEU A 77 -2.30 5.43 2.75
C LEU A 77 -1.63 4.58 1.66
N VAL A 78 -0.30 4.66 1.54
CA VAL A 78 0.45 3.80 0.63
C VAL A 78 1.10 2.66 1.41
N MET A 79 0.70 1.42 1.12
CA MET A 79 1.25 0.22 1.73
C MET A 79 2.27 -0.46 0.81
N PHE A 80 3.26 -1.14 1.39
CA PHE A 80 4.18 -2.02 0.67
C PHE A 80 4.75 -3.08 1.62
N THR A 81 5.40 -4.12 1.06
CA THR A 81 6.10 -5.11 1.91
C THR A 81 7.50 -4.62 2.25
N TRP A 82 7.89 -4.82 3.50
CA TRP A 82 9.22 -4.51 4.01
C TRP A 82 9.91 -5.79 4.45
N HIS A 83 11.19 -5.94 4.14
CA HIS A 83 11.97 -7.15 4.39
C HIS A 83 12.45 -7.29 5.85
N ARG A 84 12.03 -6.38 6.74
CA ARG A 84 12.31 -6.42 8.17
C ARG A 84 11.01 -6.26 8.97
N PRO A 85 10.94 -6.81 10.19
CA PRO A 85 9.82 -6.50 11.09
C PRO A 85 9.82 -5.00 11.41
N ALA A 86 8.65 -4.37 11.39
CA ALA A 86 8.48 -2.96 11.76
C ALA A 86 7.53 -2.81 12.97
N PRO A 87 7.87 -3.38 14.15
CA PRO A 87 6.96 -3.39 15.30
C PRO A 87 6.70 -1.99 15.90
N ILE A 88 7.54 -1.01 15.57
CA ILE A 88 7.44 0.41 15.95
C ILE A 88 7.77 1.22 14.68
N VAL A 89 7.51 2.53 14.68
CA VAL A 89 7.96 3.48 13.65
C VAL A 89 9.44 3.26 13.29
N VAL A 90 9.76 2.83 12.06
CA VAL A 90 11.13 2.54 11.61
C VAL A 90 11.57 3.58 10.57
N PRO A 91 12.78 4.16 10.68
CA PRO A 91 13.34 5.01 9.64
C PRO A 91 13.77 4.17 8.43
N VAL A 92 13.36 4.61 7.24
CA VAL A 92 13.90 4.11 5.97
C VAL A 92 15.19 4.88 5.69
N SER A 93 16.35 4.38 6.13
CA SER A 93 17.66 4.99 5.82
C SER A 93 18.68 3.98 5.27
N GLY A 94 19.54 4.44 4.35
CA GLY A 94 20.27 3.62 3.37
C GLY A 94 21.30 2.61 3.88
N ALA A 95 21.63 2.59 5.17
CA ALA A 95 22.52 1.57 5.73
C ALA A 95 21.80 0.22 5.96
N ASP A 96 20.49 0.26 6.22
CA ASP A 96 19.69 -0.92 6.54
C ASP A 96 19.09 -1.61 5.30
N ALA A 97 18.99 -0.88 4.18
CA ALA A 97 18.54 -1.44 2.89
C ALA A 97 19.64 -2.27 2.19
N GLY A 98 20.91 -2.09 2.56
CA GLY A 98 22.04 -2.86 2.01
C GLY A 98 22.26 -4.22 2.69
N GLN A 99 21.78 -4.37 3.93
CA GLN A 99 21.63 -5.67 4.59
C GLN A 99 20.28 -6.28 4.20
N VAL A 100 20.11 -6.51 2.90
CA VAL A 100 19.17 -7.50 2.39
C VAL A 100 19.74 -8.83 2.82
N GLY A 101 19.46 -9.25 4.05
CA GLY A 101 19.77 -10.61 4.49
C GLY A 101 19.20 -11.52 3.41
N GLU A 102 20.06 -12.33 2.77
CA GLU A 102 19.77 -13.12 1.57
C GLU A 102 18.31 -13.53 1.58
N ILE A 103 17.45 -12.75 0.91
CA ILE A 103 16.08 -13.16 0.69
C ILE A 103 16.31 -14.33 -0.23
N HIS A 104 16.23 -15.54 0.34
CA HIS A 104 16.36 -16.78 -0.40
C HIS A 104 15.59 -16.62 -1.70
N ARG A 105 16.14 -17.15 -2.81
CA ARG A 105 15.64 -17.12 -4.20
C ARG A 105 14.20 -17.66 -4.37
N GLY A 106 13.30 -17.17 -3.55
CA GLY A 106 11.88 -17.38 -3.46
C GLY A 106 11.22 -16.07 -3.84
N VAL A 107 9.94 -16.18 -4.12
CA VAL A 107 9.17 -15.13 -4.76
C VAL A 107 9.02 -13.93 -3.81
N ASN A 108 9.23 -12.72 -4.31
CA ASN A 108 9.09 -11.50 -3.53
C ASN A 108 7.68 -11.41 -2.90
N PRO A 109 7.55 -11.16 -1.58
CA PRO A 109 6.26 -11.03 -0.90
C PRO A 109 5.29 -10.04 -1.55
N SER A 110 5.78 -8.91 -2.07
CA SER A 110 4.96 -7.93 -2.79
C SER A 110 4.34 -8.53 -4.04
N TYR A 111 5.11 -9.29 -4.81
CA TYR A 111 4.66 -9.89 -6.05
C TYR A 111 3.68 -11.03 -5.80
N ASP A 112 3.89 -11.81 -4.75
CA ASP A 112 2.94 -12.83 -4.34
C ASP A 112 1.62 -12.21 -3.90
N LEU A 113 1.66 -11.13 -3.11
CA LEU A 113 0.46 -10.40 -2.73
C LEU A 113 -0.28 -9.83 -3.95
N LEU A 114 0.46 -9.26 -4.91
CA LEU A 114 -0.11 -8.77 -6.16
C LEU A 114 -0.82 -9.90 -6.91
N ARG A 115 -0.19 -11.07 -7.09
CA ARG A 115 -0.80 -12.22 -7.79
C ARG A 115 -2.16 -12.59 -7.20
N THR A 116 -2.29 -12.56 -5.88
CA THR A 116 -3.55 -12.93 -5.22
C THR A 116 -4.72 -11.99 -5.53
N LEU A 117 -4.45 -10.76 -5.99
CA LEU A 117 -5.49 -9.85 -6.45
C LEU A 117 -6.02 -10.21 -7.85
N PHE A 118 -5.30 -11.04 -8.61
CA PHE A 118 -5.66 -11.48 -9.96
C PHE A 118 -6.06 -12.96 -10.01
N ASP A 119 -6.23 -13.61 -8.86
CA ASP A 119 -6.78 -14.97 -8.77
C ASP A 119 -8.15 -15.02 -9.48
N GLY A 120 -8.41 -16.07 -10.27
CA GLY A 120 -9.65 -16.22 -11.06
C GLY A 120 -9.47 -16.26 -12.59
N GLY A 121 -8.27 -16.56 -13.09
CA GLY A 121 -8.01 -16.79 -14.52
C GLY A 121 -7.64 -15.53 -15.32
N LYS A 122 -7.50 -14.37 -14.67
CA LYS A 122 -6.95 -13.17 -15.28
C LYS A 122 -5.42 -13.28 -15.38
N ARG A 123 -4.86 -12.66 -16.41
CA ARG A 123 -3.40 -12.52 -16.54
C ARG A 123 -2.92 -11.58 -15.44
N VAL A 124 -1.97 -12.03 -14.63
CA VAL A 124 -1.32 -11.15 -13.65
C VAL A 124 -0.42 -10.16 -14.41
N PRO A 125 -0.59 -8.85 -14.21
CA PRO A 125 0.29 -7.86 -14.83
C PRO A 125 1.71 -7.97 -14.26
N ARG A 126 2.68 -7.42 -15.00
CA ARG A 126 4.08 -7.46 -14.59
C ARG A 126 4.35 -6.34 -13.57
N PRO A 127 4.90 -6.65 -12.38
CA PRO A 127 5.40 -5.62 -11.48
C PRO A 127 6.64 -4.89 -12.06
N PRO A 128 6.99 -3.70 -11.54
CA PRO A 128 6.36 -3.02 -10.40
C PRO A 128 5.06 -2.30 -10.77
N GLY A 129 4.25 -1.96 -9.76
CA GLY A 129 3.00 -1.23 -9.98
C GLY A 129 2.29 -0.78 -8.71
N LEU A 130 1.29 0.09 -8.89
CA LEU A 130 0.43 0.61 -7.82
C LEU A 130 -0.97 0.01 -7.95
N VAL A 131 -1.45 -0.65 -6.89
CA VAL A 131 -2.86 -1.02 -6.78
C VAL A 131 -3.58 0.07 -6.00
N VAL A 132 -4.67 0.60 -6.53
CA VAL A 132 -5.60 1.50 -5.83
C VAL A 132 -6.85 0.71 -5.46
N PHE A 133 -7.21 0.70 -4.18
CA PHE A 133 -8.40 0.02 -3.69
C PHE A 133 -9.60 0.98 -3.62
N GLY A 134 -10.78 0.46 -3.94
CA GLY A 134 -12.02 1.26 -3.99
C GLY A 134 -12.65 1.48 -2.62
N ASP A 135 -13.08 0.38 -1.98
CA ASP A 135 -13.65 0.41 -0.64
C ASP A 135 -12.92 -0.57 0.28
N PHE A 136 -11.96 -0.05 1.04
CA PHE A 136 -11.12 -0.86 1.92
C PHE A 136 -11.85 -1.45 3.15
N THR A 137 -13.18 -1.27 3.25
CA THR A 137 -13.99 -1.78 4.36
C THR A 137 -14.75 -3.07 4.05
N GLU A 138 -14.87 -3.43 2.77
CA GLU A 138 -15.60 -4.63 2.32
C GLU A 138 -14.73 -5.50 1.39
N SER A 139 -15.37 -6.30 0.53
CA SER A 139 -14.73 -6.83 -0.66
C SER A 139 -14.54 -5.71 -1.67
N THR A 140 -13.30 -5.45 -2.07
CA THR A 140 -13.00 -4.44 -3.07
C THR A 140 -12.32 -5.10 -4.26
N ASP A 141 -12.74 -4.69 -5.45
CA ASP A 141 -11.84 -4.69 -6.60
C ASP A 141 -10.86 -3.52 -6.45
N GLY A 142 -9.90 -3.46 -7.35
CA GLY A 142 -8.89 -2.43 -7.42
C GLY A 142 -8.48 -2.22 -8.86
N VAL A 143 -7.82 -1.10 -9.08
CA VAL A 143 -7.15 -0.81 -10.36
C VAL A 143 -5.64 -0.88 -10.15
N TYR A 144 -4.97 -1.62 -11.01
CA TYR A 144 -3.52 -1.76 -11.02
C TYR A 144 -2.96 -0.89 -12.14
N LEU A 145 -2.03 -0.01 -11.78
CA LEU A 145 -1.26 0.82 -12.69
C LEU A 145 0.18 0.30 -12.72
N SER A 146 0.66 -0.08 -13.91
CA SER A 146 2.05 -0.53 -14.07
C SER A 146 3.02 0.64 -13.94
N LEU A 147 4.15 0.41 -13.26
CA LEU A 147 5.27 1.35 -13.19
C LEU A 147 6.39 0.81 -14.08
N HIS A 148 6.68 1.52 -15.17
CA HIS A 148 7.70 1.13 -16.16
C HIS A 148 8.81 2.18 -16.30
N GLN A 149 8.87 3.12 -15.37
CA GLN A 149 9.83 4.21 -15.38
C GLN A 149 11.24 3.68 -15.11
N GLU A 150 12.23 4.21 -15.83
CA GLU A 150 13.61 3.73 -15.74
C GLU A 150 14.38 4.42 -14.60
N THR A 151 13.94 5.61 -14.22
CA THR A 151 14.64 6.46 -13.22
C THR A 151 13.76 6.83 -12.03
N THR A 152 14.41 7.10 -10.89
CA THR A 152 13.76 7.52 -9.65
C THR A 152 12.95 8.80 -9.82
N ASP A 153 13.44 9.78 -10.60
CA ASP A 153 12.76 11.06 -10.84
C ASP A 153 11.51 10.89 -11.70
N GLU A 154 11.56 9.98 -12.68
CA GLU A 154 10.39 9.62 -13.49
C GLU A 154 9.34 8.90 -12.63
N VAL A 155 9.75 7.94 -11.80
CA VAL A 155 8.86 7.25 -10.84
C VAL A 155 8.17 8.28 -9.95
N ARG A 156 8.94 9.21 -9.36
CA ARG A 156 8.43 10.27 -8.49
C ARG A 156 7.43 11.17 -9.22
N THR A 157 7.80 11.67 -10.40
CA THR A 157 6.96 12.58 -11.18
C THR A 157 5.65 11.91 -11.56
N HIS A 158 5.73 10.65 -11.99
CA HIS A 158 4.57 9.86 -12.37
C HIS A 158 3.66 9.58 -11.17
N LEU A 159 4.20 9.05 -10.06
CA LEU A 159 3.42 8.75 -8.87
C LEU A 159 2.79 10.00 -8.24
N ARG A 160 3.48 11.15 -8.24
CA ARG A 160 2.89 12.42 -7.79
C ARG A 160 1.68 12.82 -8.63
N SER A 161 1.75 12.65 -9.95
CA SER A 161 0.59 12.90 -10.84
C SER A 161 -0.55 11.93 -10.53
N VAL A 162 -0.24 10.65 -10.36
CA VAL A 162 -1.21 9.59 -10.06
C VAL A 162 -1.89 9.81 -8.72
N PHE A 163 -1.16 10.22 -7.68
CA PHE A 163 -1.74 10.54 -6.38
C PHE A 163 -2.64 11.78 -6.44
N ALA A 164 -2.26 12.81 -7.20
CA ALA A 164 -3.12 13.97 -7.43
C ALA A 164 -4.42 13.58 -8.13
N ASP A 165 -4.36 12.71 -9.15
CA ASP A 165 -5.56 12.18 -9.82
C ASP A 165 -6.45 11.40 -8.83
N ILE A 166 -5.85 10.57 -7.98
CA ILE A 166 -6.58 9.80 -6.97
C ILE A 166 -7.32 10.71 -6.00
N GLU A 167 -6.65 11.73 -5.45
CA GLU A 167 -7.28 12.67 -4.51
C GLU A 167 -8.42 13.44 -5.19
N GLU A 168 -8.17 14.00 -6.38
CA GLU A 168 -9.17 14.77 -7.11
C GLU A 168 -10.43 13.93 -7.40
N ILE A 169 -10.25 12.71 -7.90
CA ILE A 169 -11.38 11.83 -8.24
C ILE A 169 -12.08 11.32 -6.97
N ALA A 170 -11.36 11.05 -5.89
CA ALA A 170 -11.94 10.64 -4.61
C ALA A 170 -12.84 11.73 -4.01
N GLU A 171 -12.48 13.01 -4.14
CA GLU A 171 -13.27 14.14 -3.66
C GLU A 171 -14.54 14.38 -4.49
N GLN A 172 -14.47 14.13 -5.80
CA GLN A 172 -15.57 14.44 -6.72
C GLN A 172 -16.58 13.29 -6.87
N THR A 173 -16.27 12.09 -6.35
CA THR A 173 -17.06 10.89 -6.62
C THR A 173 -17.54 10.18 -5.37
N LYS A 174 -18.66 9.45 -5.51
CA LYS A 174 -19.12 8.57 -4.44
C LYS A 174 -18.19 7.35 -4.36
N PRO A 175 -17.89 6.80 -3.18
CA PRO A 175 -16.91 5.73 -3.05
C PRO A 175 -17.17 4.50 -3.93
N ARG A 176 -18.44 4.13 -4.13
CA ARG A 176 -18.83 3.01 -5.02
C ARG A 176 -18.53 3.24 -6.50
N LYS A 177 -18.32 4.48 -6.93
CA LYS A 177 -18.03 4.87 -8.31
C LYS A 177 -16.58 5.33 -8.50
N PHE A 178 -15.81 5.38 -7.41
CA PHE A 178 -14.47 5.95 -7.40
C PHE A 178 -13.54 5.25 -8.41
N LEU A 179 -13.43 3.91 -8.36
CA LEU A 179 -12.58 3.16 -9.29
C LEU A 179 -13.04 3.24 -10.75
N ASP A 180 -14.35 3.34 -10.99
CA ASP A 180 -14.89 3.52 -12.33
C ASP A 180 -14.50 4.89 -12.89
N ALA A 181 -14.66 5.95 -12.10
CA ALA A 181 -14.26 7.28 -12.49
C ALA A 181 -12.75 7.41 -12.69
N LEU A 182 -11.96 6.81 -11.79
CA LEU A 182 -10.50 6.81 -11.89
C LEU A 182 -10.05 6.09 -13.16
N GLY A 183 -10.64 4.94 -13.47
CA GLY A 183 -10.34 4.20 -14.70
C GLY A 183 -10.73 4.97 -15.97
N VAL A 184 -11.84 5.71 -15.96
CA VAL A 184 -12.22 6.61 -17.07
C VAL A 184 -11.21 7.73 -17.24
N HIS A 185 -10.82 8.38 -16.14
CA HIS A 185 -9.80 9.44 -16.14
C HIS A 185 -8.47 8.96 -16.69
N TRP A 186 -7.94 7.86 -16.17
CA TRP A 186 -6.69 7.25 -16.64
C TRP A 186 -6.74 6.86 -18.12
N THR A 187 -7.86 6.32 -18.60
CA THR A 187 -8.03 6.06 -20.03
C THR A 187 -7.95 7.35 -20.86
N HIS A 188 -8.53 8.45 -20.37
CA HIS A 188 -8.51 9.74 -21.05
C HIS A 188 -7.11 10.35 -21.14
N VAL A 189 -6.30 10.21 -20.08
CA VAL A 189 -4.90 10.68 -20.04
C VAL A 189 -3.90 9.67 -20.62
N GLY A 190 -4.37 8.55 -21.18
CA GLY A 190 -3.53 7.56 -21.87
C GLY A 190 -2.77 6.62 -20.93
N LEU A 191 -3.23 6.46 -19.68
CA LEU A 191 -2.68 5.50 -18.73
C LEU A 191 -3.38 4.15 -18.82
N GLU A 192 -2.59 3.11 -19.11
CA GLU A 192 -3.08 1.73 -19.13
C GLU A 192 -3.17 1.18 -17.70
N TYR A 193 -4.30 0.57 -17.37
CA TYR A 193 -4.52 -0.06 -16.08
C TYR A 193 -5.27 -1.39 -16.22
N ASP A 194 -5.07 -2.26 -15.23
CA ASP A 194 -5.74 -3.56 -15.14
C ASP A 194 -6.70 -3.57 -13.95
N ARG A 195 -7.88 -4.17 -14.11
CA ARG A 195 -8.78 -4.41 -12.97
C ARG A 195 -8.48 -5.73 -12.28
N THR A 196 -8.31 -5.68 -10.97
CA THR A 196 -8.19 -6.87 -10.13
C THR A 196 -9.51 -7.66 -10.08
N SER A 197 -9.47 -8.85 -9.47
CA SER A 197 -10.67 -9.57 -9.06
C SER A 197 -11.15 -9.02 -7.72
N ALA A 198 -12.46 -8.91 -7.51
CA ALA A 198 -12.99 -8.54 -6.20
C ALA A 198 -12.56 -9.58 -5.16
N ARG A 199 -11.92 -9.12 -4.08
CA ARG A 199 -11.49 -9.98 -2.96
C ARG A 199 -11.79 -9.31 -1.62
N PRO A 200 -12.16 -10.08 -0.57
CA PRO A 200 -12.24 -9.53 0.77
C PRO A 200 -10.88 -8.99 1.22
N ILE A 201 -10.80 -7.69 1.53
CA ILE A 201 -9.56 -7.04 2.00
C ILE A 201 -9.01 -7.74 3.23
N ARG A 202 -9.90 -8.16 4.14
CA ARG A 202 -9.54 -8.94 5.33
C ARG A 202 -8.74 -10.19 4.98
N GLU A 203 -9.19 -10.96 3.99
CA GLU A 203 -8.50 -12.19 3.58
C GLU A 203 -7.15 -11.86 2.94
N TRP A 204 -7.12 -10.85 2.08
CA TRP A 204 -5.91 -10.40 1.40
C TRP A 204 -4.84 -9.92 2.39
N LEU A 205 -5.21 -9.06 3.36
CA LEU A 205 -4.30 -8.58 4.41
C LEU A 205 -3.81 -9.71 5.32
N LEU A 206 -4.71 -10.61 5.77
CA LEU A 206 -4.29 -11.75 6.61
C LEU A 206 -3.26 -12.62 5.88
N LYS A 207 -3.51 -12.93 4.60
CA LYS A 207 -2.56 -13.68 3.77
C LYS A 207 -1.26 -12.90 3.60
N GLY A 208 -1.35 -11.59 3.38
CA GLY A 208 -0.20 -10.70 3.28
C GLY A 208 0.69 -10.68 4.51
N PHE A 209 0.12 -10.47 5.69
CA PHE A 209 0.87 -10.53 6.95
C PHE A 209 1.50 -11.91 7.16
N GLN A 210 0.81 -13.00 6.81
CA GLN A 210 1.39 -14.35 6.88
C GLN A 210 2.57 -14.52 5.92
N VAL A 211 2.45 -14.07 4.67
CA VAL A 211 3.51 -14.17 3.65
C VAL A 211 4.70 -13.29 4.04
N ALA A 212 4.47 -12.04 4.45
CA ALA A 212 5.54 -11.14 4.88
C ALA A 212 6.31 -11.72 6.09
N ARG A 213 5.61 -12.17 7.13
CA ARG A 213 6.23 -12.77 8.32
C ARG A 213 7.01 -14.04 8.04
N ARG A 214 6.51 -14.92 7.15
CA ARG A 214 7.26 -16.13 6.71
C ARG A 214 8.59 -15.79 6.04
N ASN A 215 8.71 -14.59 5.48
CA ASN A 215 9.92 -14.08 4.84
C ASN A 215 10.69 -13.09 5.76
N GLY A 216 10.39 -13.07 7.07
CA GLY A 216 11.06 -12.18 8.03
C GLY A 216 10.68 -10.70 7.92
N GLY A 217 9.66 -10.38 7.13
CA GLY A 217 9.21 -9.02 6.85
C GLY A 217 7.86 -8.64 7.48
N ASP A 218 7.33 -7.50 7.06
CA ASP A 218 6.02 -6.98 7.43
C ASP A 218 5.34 -6.23 6.27
N ILE A 219 4.06 -5.90 6.42
CA ILE A 219 3.39 -4.90 5.58
C ILE A 219 3.45 -3.57 6.30
N VAL A 220 4.06 -2.57 5.67
CA VAL A 220 4.20 -1.24 6.22
C VAL A 220 3.39 -0.23 5.42
N GLY A 221 2.96 0.83 6.07
CA GLY A 221 2.27 1.96 5.49
C GLY A 221 3.09 3.24 5.63
N VAL A 222 2.90 4.14 4.66
CA VAL A 222 3.39 5.52 4.66
C VAL A 222 2.18 6.44 4.58
N VAL A 223 2.21 7.49 5.40
CA VAL A 223 1.13 8.47 5.55
C VAL A 223 1.72 9.85 5.29
N GLY A 224 1.15 10.59 4.34
CA GLY A 224 1.48 11.98 4.12
C GLY A 224 0.99 12.88 5.25
N GLY A 225 1.69 13.98 5.50
CA GLY A 225 1.20 14.97 6.47
C GLY A 225 1.23 14.55 7.94
N LEU A 226 1.98 13.49 8.32
CA LEU A 226 2.49 13.34 9.70
C LEU A 226 3.56 14.40 9.99
N GLY A 227 3.15 15.67 9.87
CA GLY A 227 3.80 16.75 10.58
C GLY A 227 3.56 16.51 12.06
N VAL A 228 4.57 15.92 12.71
CA VAL A 228 4.83 16.01 14.14
C VAL A 228 3.65 15.51 15.01
N LEU A 229 3.79 14.30 15.55
CA LEU A 229 3.24 14.02 16.88
C LEU A 229 3.91 15.01 17.87
N GLY A 230 3.31 16.19 18.00
CA GLY A 230 3.63 17.23 18.96
C GLY A 230 2.47 17.37 19.93
#